data_AF-A0A8S3JRS3-F1
#
_entry.id   AF-A0A8S3JRS3-F1
#
_cell.length_a   1.000
_cell.length_b   1.000
_cell.length_c   1.000
_cell.angle_alpha   90.00
_cell.angle_beta   90.00
_cell.angle_gamma   90.00
#
_symmetry.space_group_name_H-M   'P 1'
#
loop_
_entity.id
_entity.type
_entity.pdbx_description
1 polymer ?
#
loop_
_entity_poly.entity_id
_entity_poly.type
_entity_poly.pdbx_seq_one_letter_code
_entity_poly.pdbx_strand_id
1 'polypeptide(L)'
;MWKVIRALTIYGLLILTEDQLASTSASTLTCPGTLKPCGNKYCYDPTTHICSDAGTNVTCIATCGWECYNDKTHICINNKICTIGQNLCEIRYDPYFGKPIEPPQLQCYNSLSQRCLNHTICHDKDR
;
A
#
# COMPACT_ATOMS: atom_id res chain seq x y z
N MET A 1 31.95 -28.96 3.13
CA MET A 1 32.33 -28.86 1.70
C MET A 1 31.81 -27.54 1.16
N TRP A 2 32.64 -26.50 1.06
CA TRP A 2 32.26 -25.19 0.55
C TRP A 2 32.48 -25.11 -0.96
N LYS A 3 31.49 -24.62 -1.71
CA LYS A 3 31.61 -24.30 -3.13
C LYS A 3 31.92 -22.80 -3.26
N VAL A 4 33.13 -22.47 -3.69
CA VAL A 4 33.52 -21.10 -4.03
C VAL A 4 33.24 -20.90 -5.52
N ILE A 5 32.34 -19.98 -5.87
CA ILE A 5 32.09 -19.58 -7.25
C ILE A 5 32.86 -18.29 -7.51
N ARG A 6 33.76 -18.32 -8.51
CA ARG A 6 34.55 -17.15 -8.92
C ARG A 6 33.86 -16.46 -10.10
N ALA A 7 33.33 -15.27 -9.89
CA ALA A 7 32.94 -14.36 -10.97
C ALA A 7 34.12 -13.43 -11.27
N LEU A 8 34.61 -13.46 -12.52
CA LEU A 8 35.68 -12.58 -13.01
C LEU A 8 35.05 -11.39 -13.73
N THR A 9 35.10 -10.22 -13.10
CA THR A 9 34.92 -8.92 -13.78
C THR A 9 36.25 -8.17 -13.80
N ILE A 10 36.52 -7.49 -14.91
CA ILE A 10 37.84 -6.98 -15.36
C ILE A 10 38.45 -5.88 -14.45
N TYR A 11 37.78 -5.48 -13.37
CA TYR A 11 38.32 -4.57 -12.37
C TYR A 11 37.99 -5.05 -10.95
N GLY A 12 38.97 -5.68 -10.28
CA GLY A 12 38.97 -5.91 -8.83
C GLY A 12 38.12 -7.10 -8.34
N LEU A 13 38.76 -8.00 -7.58
CA LEU A 13 38.12 -9.15 -6.93
C LEU A 13 37.29 -8.67 -5.72
N LEU A 14 35.98 -8.50 -5.88
CA LEU A 14 35.06 -8.33 -4.75
C LEU A 14 34.60 -9.72 -4.26
N ILE A 15 35.07 -10.10 -3.07
CA ILE A 15 34.57 -11.28 -2.36
C ILE A 15 33.26 -10.84 -1.67
N LEU A 16 32.12 -11.17 -2.27
CA LEU A 16 30.81 -11.02 -1.63
C LEU A 16 30.47 -12.32 -0.90
N THR A 17 30.31 -12.25 0.41
CA THR A 17 29.78 -13.34 1.24
C THR A 17 28.24 -13.36 1.12
N GLU A 18 27.63 -14.55 1.28
CA GLU A 18 26.17 -14.77 1.17
C GLU A 18 25.31 -13.91 2.12
N ASP A 19 25.92 -13.27 3.11
CA ASP A 19 25.26 -12.35 4.06
C ASP A 19 24.82 -11.00 3.46
N GLN A 20 25.24 -10.64 2.24
CA GLN A 20 24.97 -9.31 1.70
C GLN A 20 23.78 -9.24 0.71
N LEU A 21 23.03 -10.35 0.51
CA LEU A 21 21.86 -10.37 -0.37
C LEU A 21 20.50 -10.36 0.37
N ALA A 22 20.48 -10.15 1.69
CA ALA A 22 19.27 -10.02 2.50
C ALA A 22 19.24 -8.68 3.24
N SER A 23 19.17 -7.57 2.49
CA SER A 23 18.80 -6.26 3.04
C SER A 23 17.80 -5.57 2.11
N THR A 24 16.67 -6.23 1.87
CA THR A 24 15.40 -5.49 1.74
C THR A 24 14.98 -5.14 3.16
N SER A 25 15.62 -4.11 3.73
CA SER A 25 15.17 -3.55 5.00
C SER A 25 13.78 -2.96 4.77
N ALA A 26 12.75 -3.70 5.18
CA ALA A 26 11.48 -3.09 5.53
C ALA A 26 11.80 -2.10 6.64
N SER A 27 11.99 -0.82 6.30
CA SER A 27 12.16 0.24 7.28
C SER A 27 10.91 0.27 8.14
N THR A 28 10.97 -0.40 9.28
CA THR A 28 9.93 -0.34 10.31
C THR A 28 9.94 1.08 10.84
N LEU A 29 8.89 1.83 10.52
CA LEU A 29 8.70 3.16 11.05
C LEU A 29 8.61 3.09 12.58
N THR A 30 9.51 3.80 13.25
CA THR A 30 9.49 3.96 14.71
C THR A 30 9.03 5.36 15.06
N CYS A 31 7.88 5.46 15.74
CA CYS A 31 7.33 6.74 16.18
C CYS A 31 7.85 7.12 17.58
N PRO A 32 8.32 8.37 17.78
CA PRO A 32 8.84 8.79 19.07
C PRO A 32 7.71 8.99 20.10
N GLY A 33 7.99 8.63 21.35
CA GLY A 33 7.11 8.92 22.49
C GLY A 33 5.76 8.19 22.44
N THR A 34 4.66 8.95 22.56
CA THR A 34 3.28 8.44 22.57
C THR A 34 2.63 8.43 21.18
N LEU A 35 3.37 8.84 20.14
CA LEU A 35 2.88 8.88 18.77
C LEU A 35 2.69 7.46 18.23
N LYS A 36 1.62 7.26 17.46
CA LYS A 36 1.32 5.95 16.83
C LYS A 36 1.72 5.97 15.36
N PRO A 37 2.09 4.84 14.75
CA PRO A 37 2.28 4.80 13.30
C PRO A 37 0.96 5.09 12.57
N CYS A 38 1.07 5.81 11.47
CA CYS A 38 0.03 6.17 10.53
C CYS A 38 0.57 5.93 9.12
N GLY A 39 0.19 4.80 8.53
CA GLY A 39 0.79 4.32 7.29
C GLY A 39 2.25 3.89 7.45
N ASN A 40 2.97 3.77 6.33
CA ASN A 40 4.30 3.17 6.31
C ASN A 40 5.45 4.12 6.72
N LYS A 41 5.19 5.43 6.84
CA LYS A 41 6.25 6.44 7.01
C LYS A 41 5.94 7.56 8.01
N TYR A 42 4.75 7.60 8.59
CA TYR A 42 4.31 8.77 9.38
C TYR A 42 3.79 8.42 10.76
N CYS A 43 3.90 9.38 11.67
CA CYS A 43 3.46 9.24 13.03
C CYS A 43 2.24 10.13 13.29
N TYR A 44 1.19 9.53 13.82
CA TYR A 44 -0.01 10.17 14.31
C TYR A 44 0.27 10.86 15.65
N ASP A 45 -0.05 12.15 15.72
CA ASP A 45 -0.09 12.91 16.95
C ASP A 45 -1.51 12.92 17.54
N PRO A 46 -1.74 12.26 18.69
CA PRO A 46 -3.05 12.22 19.33
C PRO A 46 -3.50 13.59 19.87
N THR A 47 -2.59 14.55 20.04
CA THR A 47 -2.90 15.89 20.55
C THR A 47 -3.55 16.74 19.48
N THR A 48 -3.05 16.64 18.25
CA THR A 48 -3.52 17.45 17.11
C THR A 48 -4.49 16.68 16.21
N HIS A 49 -4.59 15.36 16.39
CA HIS A 49 -5.28 14.44 15.49
C HIS A 49 -4.77 14.52 14.06
N ILE A 50 -3.48 14.82 13.86
CA ILE A 50 -2.88 15.00 12.54
C ILE A 50 -1.94 13.83 12.22
N CYS A 51 -2.03 13.35 10.99
CA CYS A 51 -1.03 12.54 10.35
C CYS A 51 -0.46 13.32 9.16
N SER A 52 0.84 13.59 9.16
CA SER A 52 1.52 14.39 8.14
C SER A 52 2.06 13.49 7.03
N ASP A 53 1.24 13.17 6.03
CA ASP A 53 1.69 12.47 4.82
C ASP A 53 2.16 13.49 3.77
N ALA A 54 3.44 13.48 3.39
CA ALA A 54 3.99 14.24 2.26
C ALA A 54 3.54 15.72 2.14
N GLY A 55 3.24 16.41 3.25
CA GLY A 55 2.78 17.80 3.28
C GLY A 55 1.25 17.99 3.33
N THR A 56 0.46 16.92 3.32
CA THR A 56 -0.98 16.92 3.61
C THR A 56 -1.25 16.49 5.04
N ASN A 57 -1.89 17.36 5.81
CA ASN A 57 -2.38 17.04 7.15
C ASN A 57 -3.69 16.26 7.01
N VAL A 58 -3.65 14.94 7.21
CA VAL A 58 -4.87 14.14 7.34
C VAL A 58 -5.36 14.25 8.77
N THR A 59 -6.57 14.76 8.98
CA THR A 59 -7.24 14.67 10.28
C THR A 59 -7.59 13.20 10.52
N CYS A 60 -6.80 12.57 11.38
CA CYS A 60 -6.84 11.15 11.67
C CYS A 60 -7.85 10.92 12.80
N ILE A 61 -9.06 10.52 12.42
CA ILE A 61 -10.20 10.33 13.35
C ILE A 61 -10.42 8.83 13.60
N ALA A 62 -10.06 7.97 12.63
CA ALA A 62 -10.21 6.51 12.73
C ALA A 62 -9.10 5.78 11.97
N THR A 63 -8.89 4.50 12.29
CA THR A 63 -7.90 3.63 11.64
C THR A 63 -8.56 2.56 10.78
N CYS A 64 -7.90 2.18 9.68
CA CYS A 64 -8.28 1.11 8.76
C CYS A 64 -7.06 0.21 8.52
N GLY A 65 -6.95 -0.90 9.25
CA GLY A 65 -5.69 -1.64 9.35
C GLY A 65 -4.59 -0.77 9.98
N TRP A 66 -3.53 -0.48 9.20
CA TRP A 66 -2.39 0.35 9.61
C TRP A 66 -2.47 1.79 9.11
N GLU A 67 -3.46 2.08 8.27
CA GLU A 67 -3.65 3.40 7.67
C GLU A 67 -4.65 4.21 8.49
N CYS A 68 -4.43 5.52 8.58
CA CYS A 68 -5.39 6.42 9.20
C CYS A 68 -6.21 7.18 8.16
N TYR A 69 -7.46 7.48 8.52
CA TYR A 69 -8.35 8.27 7.67
C TYR A 69 -9.26 9.20 8.47
N ASN A 70 -9.89 10.12 7.75
CA ASN A 70 -10.95 10.99 8.24
C ASN A 70 -12.31 10.33 7.98
N ASP A 71 -13.00 9.90 9.03
CA ASP A 71 -14.29 9.20 8.95
C ASP A 71 -15.46 10.08 8.49
N LYS A 72 -15.28 11.41 8.44
CA LYS A 72 -16.27 12.35 7.88
C LYS A 72 -16.25 12.37 6.36
N THR A 73 -15.16 11.95 5.73
CA THR A 73 -14.99 11.99 4.26
C THR A 73 -14.73 10.62 3.65
N HIS A 74 -14.26 9.66 4.45
CA HIS A 74 -13.90 8.31 4.01
C HIS A 74 -14.55 7.25 4.90
N ILE A 75 -14.50 6.01 4.43
CA ILE A 75 -14.99 4.82 5.13
C ILE A 75 -13.98 3.69 4.95
N CYS A 76 -13.80 2.86 5.99
CA CYS A 76 -12.98 1.66 5.93
C CYS A 76 -13.83 0.45 5.53
N ILE A 77 -13.46 -0.24 4.43
CA ILE A 77 -14.11 -1.45 3.94
C ILE A 77 -13.02 -2.51 3.70
N ASN A 78 -13.06 -3.63 4.43
CA ASN A 78 -12.08 -4.72 4.34
C ASN A 78 -10.60 -4.25 4.35
N ASN A 79 -10.23 -3.40 5.32
CA ASN A 79 -8.89 -2.79 5.43
C ASN A 79 -8.48 -1.90 4.23
N LYS A 80 -9.45 -1.44 3.42
CA LYS A 80 -9.26 -0.45 2.37
C LYS A 80 -10.02 0.83 2.70
N ILE A 81 -9.35 1.97 2.62
CA ILE A 81 -9.98 3.28 2.78
C ILE A 81 -10.59 3.70 1.44
N CYS A 82 -11.90 3.96 1.43
CA CYS A 82 -12.64 4.48 0.28
C CYS A 82 -13.30 5.82 0.63
N THR A 83 -13.60 6.64 -0.37
CA THR A 83 -14.44 7.84 -0.14
C THR A 83 -15.86 7.40 0.22
N ILE A 84 -16.54 8.16 1.09
CA ILE A 84 -17.96 7.89 1.41
C ILE A 84 -18.78 7.83 0.11
N GLY A 85 -19.62 6.80 -0.03
CA GLY A 85 -20.43 6.55 -1.23
C GLY A 85 -19.75 5.68 -2.30
N GLN A 86 -18.47 5.36 -2.15
CA GLN A 86 -17.80 4.34 -2.97
C GLN A 86 -18.04 2.94 -2.42
N ASN A 87 -17.95 1.96 -3.32
CA ASN A 87 -18.00 0.53 -3.01
C ASN A 87 -16.64 -0.11 -3.26
N LEU A 88 -16.45 -1.33 -2.73
CA LEU A 88 -15.22 -2.10 -2.90
C LEU A 88 -15.38 -3.17 -3.99
N CYS A 89 -14.38 -3.28 -4.86
CA CYS A 89 -14.26 -4.33 -5.87
C CYS A 89 -12.99 -5.14 -5.62
N GLU A 90 -13.10 -6.47 -5.65
CA GLU A 90 -11.96 -7.37 -5.63
C GLU A 90 -11.51 -7.63 -7.07
N ILE A 91 -10.40 -7.01 -7.47
CA ILE A 91 -9.81 -7.12 -8.80
C ILE A 91 -8.92 -8.36 -8.85
N ARG A 92 -9.20 -9.24 -9.82
CA ARG A 92 -8.45 -10.49 -10.03
C ARG A 92 -7.77 -10.56 -11.39
N TYR A 93 -8.03 -9.62 -12.28
CA TYR A 93 -7.45 -9.57 -13.62
C TYR A 93 -6.95 -8.17 -13.94
N ASP A 94 -5.78 -8.08 -14.58
CA ASP A 94 -5.25 -6.84 -15.11
C ASP A 94 -6.14 -6.36 -16.27
N PRO A 95 -6.67 -5.13 -16.22
CA PRO A 95 -7.62 -4.64 -17.23
C PRO A 95 -6.99 -4.39 -18.61
N TYR A 96 -5.66 -4.29 -18.70
CA TYR A 96 -4.93 -4.05 -19.95
C TYR A 96 -4.51 -5.34 -20.64
N PHE A 97 -4.05 -6.33 -19.87
CA PHE A 97 -3.47 -7.57 -20.40
C PHE A 97 -4.31 -8.82 -20.13
N GLY A 98 -5.39 -8.73 -19.33
CA GLY A 98 -6.26 -9.85 -18.97
C GLY A 98 -5.59 -10.94 -18.14
N LYS A 99 -4.42 -10.64 -17.55
CA LYS A 99 -3.67 -11.61 -16.75
C LYS A 99 -4.19 -11.65 -15.31
N PRO A 100 -4.24 -12.83 -14.66
CA PRO A 100 -4.58 -12.92 -13.24
C PRO A 100 -3.64 -12.06 -12.38
N ILE A 101 -4.20 -11.39 -11.37
CA ILE A 101 -3.46 -10.68 -10.33
C ILE A 101 -3.50 -11.51 -9.06
N GLU A 102 -2.33 -11.91 -8.57
CA GLU A 102 -2.15 -12.64 -7.32
C GLU A 102 -1.17 -11.90 -6.40
N PRO A 103 -1.58 -11.51 -5.17
CA PRO A 103 -2.92 -11.65 -4.61
C PRO A 103 -3.95 -10.69 -5.24
N PRO A 104 -5.27 -10.99 -5.15
CA PRO A 104 -6.31 -10.07 -5.59
C PRO A 104 -6.17 -8.68 -4.96
N GLN A 105 -6.47 -7.64 -5.72
CA GLN A 105 -6.36 -6.26 -5.27
C GLN A 105 -7.73 -5.67 -4.93
N LEU A 106 -7.83 -5.00 -3.78
CA LEU A 106 -9.05 -4.30 -3.38
C LEU A 106 -9.02 -2.86 -3.90
N GLN A 107 -10.01 -2.50 -4.71
CA GLN A 107 -10.12 -1.17 -5.32
C GLN A 107 -11.49 -0.55 -5.08
N CYS A 108 -11.48 0.71 -4.65
CA CYS A 108 -12.70 1.51 -4.48
C CYS A 108 -13.22 1.97 -5.84
N TYR A 109 -14.54 1.94 -6.03
CA TYR A 109 -15.19 2.44 -7.25
C TYR A 109 -16.48 3.21 -6.93
N ASN A 110 -16.85 4.14 -7.80
CA ASN A 110 -18.08 4.92 -7.66
C ASN A 110 -19.23 4.21 -8.39
N SER A 111 -20.18 3.65 -7.64
CA SER A 111 -21.34 2.94 -8.22
C SER A 111 -22.28 3.81 -9.06
N LEU A 112 -22.14 5.15 -9.02
CA LEU A 112 -22.89 6.07 -9.87
C LEU A 112 -22.39 6.12 -11.32
N SER A 113 -21.14 5.70 -11.59
CA SER A 113 -20.52 5.77 -12.92
C SER A 113 -19.71 4.52 -13.29
N GLN A 114 -19.59 3.57 -12.37
CA GLN A 114 -18.77 2.37 -12.51
C GLN A 114 -19.49 1.16 -11.93
N ARG A 115 -19.14 -0.03 -12.44
CA ARG A 115 -19.59 -1.32 -11.91
C ARG A 115 -18.42 -2.26 -11.69
N CYS A 116 -18.49 -3.05 -10.62
CA CYS A 116 -17.59 -4.19 -10.42
C CYS A 116 -18.20 -5.42 -11.08
N LEU A 117 -17.68 -5.81 -12.25
CA LEU A 117 -18.15 -6.96 -13.01
C LEU A 117 -16.99 -7.91 -13.28
N ASN A 118 -17.19 -9.20 -12.98
CA ASN A 118 -16.19 -10.25 -13.19
C ASN A 118 -14.78 -9.86 -12.69
N HIS A 119 -14.71 -9.34 -11.46
CA HIS A 119 -13.45 -8.91 -10.83
C HIS A 119 -12.70 -7.82 -11.61
N THR A 120 -13.42 -6.95 -12.31
CA THR A 120 -12.91 -5.77 -13.02
C THR A 120 -13.84 -4.58 -12.80
N ILE A 121 -13.30 -3.37 -12.73
CA ILE A 121 -14.09 -2.14 -12.72
C ILE A 121 -14.34 -1.70 -14.16
N CYS A 122 -15.61 -1.66 -14.55
CA CYS A 122 -16.06 -1.14 -15.83
C CYS A 122 -16.66 0.26 -15.62
N HIS A 123 -16.37 1.18 -16.54
CA HIS A 123 -17.09 2.44 -16.62
C HIS A 123 -18.34 2.22 -17.46
N ASP A 124 -19.47 2.80 -17.02
CA ASP A 124 -20.65 2.89 -17.86
C ASP A 124 -20.26 3.79 -19.06
N LYS A 125 -20.06 3.18 -20.24
CA LYS A 125 -19.98 3.92 -21.49
C LYS A 125 -21.42 4.27 -21.87
N ASP A 126 -21.65 5.56 -22.05
CA ASP A 126 -22.89 6.16 -22.54
C ASP A 126 -24.02 6.29 -21.50
N ARG A 127 -24.28 7.55 -21.12
CA ARG A 127 -25.60 8.02 -20.71
C ARG A 127 -26.20 8.80 -21.87
#